data_AF-A0A1S2VE65-F1
#
_entry.id   AF-A0A1S2VE65-F1
#
_cell.length_a   1.000
_cell.length_b   1.000
_cell.length_c   1.000
_cell.angle_alpha   90.00
_cell.angle_beta   90.00
_cell.angle_gamma   90.00
#
_symmetry.space_group_name_H-M   'P 1'
#
loop_
_entity.id
_entity.type
_entity.pdbx_description
1 polymer ?
#
loop_
_entity_poly.entity_id
_entity_poly.type
_entity_poly.pdbx_seq_one_letter_code
_entity_poly.pdbx_strand_id
1 'polypeptide(L)'
;MGIWSELISKGNDRLQAMAVLPNGNYLISGTTQPDSTSTIYGYTRVFAKQTLQTTIYTVKEGSWTDPAVWSTGQLPSSADPVVLQHAITIPAGTTGNLAKLTYTLDGRVIFGDTSARIRVGFTAK
;
A
#
# COMPACT_ATOMS: atom_id res chain seq x y z
N MET A 1 -8.66 2.99 11.75
CA MET A 1 -9.00 4.35 12.21
C MET A 1 -7.98 5.28 11.57
N GLY A 2 -8.36 5.93 10.46
CA GLY A 2 -7.45 6.81 9.72
C GLY A 2 -7.19 8.07 10.54
N ILE A 3 -5.92 8.43 10.70
CA ILE A 3 -5.53 9.68 11.34
C ILE A 3 -5.76 10.76 10.29
N TRP A 4 -6.87 11.49 10.39
CA TRP A 4 -7.07 12.70 9.61
C TRP A 4 -6.15 13.77 10.20
N SER A 5 -4.97 13.98 9.62
CA SER A 5 -4.23 15.22 9.86
C SER A 5 -5.01 16.32 9.15
N GLU A 6 -5.48 17.33 9.89
CA GLU A 6 -6.21 18.47 9.33
C GLU A 6 -5.43 19.02 8.13
N LEU A 7 -6.05 18.88 6.95
CA LEU A 7 -5.44 19.01 5.63
C LEU A 7 -5.06 20.47 5.31
N ILE A 8 -5.50 21.41 6.15
CA ILE A 8 -5.68 22.81 5.86
C ILE A 8 -5.66 23.53 7.22
N SER A 9 -4.89 24.61 7.35
CA SER A 9 -4.87 25.36 8.61
C SER A 9 -6.28 25.90 8.91
N LYS A 10 -6.58 26.30 10.15
CA LYS A 10 -7.93 26.77 10.57
C LYS A 10 -8.47 28.02 9.82
N GLY A 11 -7.86 28.44 8.71
CA GLY A 11 -8.23 29.58 7.86
C GLY A 11 -8.93 29.21 6.53
N ASN A 12 -9.24 30.24 5.73
CA ASN A 12 -9.86 30.11 4.40
C ASN A 12 -8.81 29.75 3.34
N ASP A 13 -8.40 28.50 3.29
CA ASP A 13 -7.42 28.06 2.30
C ASP A 13 -8.11 27.74 0.97
N ARG A 14 -7.51 28.19 -0.13
CA ARG A 14 -8.00 27.95 -1.49
C ARG A 14 -6.99 27.10 -2.24
N LEU A 15 -7.44 25.95 -2.72
CA LEU A 15 -6.68 25.10 -3.64
C LEU A 15 -6.73 25.76 -5.02
N GLN A 16 -5.57 25.94 -5.66
CA GLN A 16 -5.48 26.58 -6.99
C GLN A 16 -5.15 25.56 -8.07
N ALA A 17 -4.22 24.65 -7.80
CA ALA A 17 -3.87 23.61 -8.74
C ALA A 17 -3.49 22.32 -8.01
N MET A 18 -3.76 21.21 -8.67
CA MET A 18 -3.32 19.88 -8.29
C MET A 18 -2.67 19.21 -9.49
N ALA A 19 -1.51 18.60 -9.29
CA ALA A 19 -0.85 17.78 -10.30
C ALA A 19 -0.51 16.42 -9.70
N VAL A 20 -0.74 15.36 -10.48
CA VAL A 20 -0.31 14.00 -10.14
C VAL A 20 1.05 13.78 -10.78
N LEU A 21 2.02 13.35 -9.97
CA LEU A 21 3.37 13.04 -10.43
C LEU A 21 3.46 11.60 -10.96
N PRO A 22 4.44 11.27 -11.83
CA PRO A 22 4.65 9.91 -12.33
C PRO A 22 4.90 8.87 -11.23
N ASN A 23 5.40 9.29 -10.06
CA ASN A 23 5.58 8.44 -8.88
C ASN A 23 4.30 8.27 -8.05
N GLY A 24 3.16 8.77 -8.52
CA GLY A 24 1.86 8.68 -7.86
C GLY A 24 1.64 9.69 -6.72
N ASN A 25 2.59 10.59 -6.46
CA ASN A 25 2.43 11.66 -5.49
C ASN A 25 1.56 12.79 -6.04
N TYR A 26 1.08 13.65 -5.14
CA TYR A 26 0.30 14.83 -5.49
C TYR A 26 1.08 16.09 -5.14
N LEU A 27 1.25 16.96 -6.13
CA LEU A 27 1.63 18.36 -5.93
C LEU A 27 0.37 19.17 -5.79
N ILE A 28 0.26 19.93 -4.71
CA ILE A 28 -0.86 20.83 -4.48
C ILE A 28 -0.28 22.22 -4.26
N SER A 29 -0.75 23.19 -5.06
CA SER A 29 -0.49 24.60 -4.83
C SER A 29 -1.78 25.30 -4.42
N GLY A 30 -1.63 26.27 -3.52
CA GLY A 30 -2.76 27.01 -3.02
C GLY A 30 -2.32 28.24 -2.27
N THR A 31 -3.33 28.93 -1.76
CA THR A 31 -3.16 30.11 -0.93
C THR A 31 -3.85 29.88 0.39
N THR A 32 -3.17 30.22 1.48
CA THR A 32 -3.79 30.22 2.81
C THR A 32 -4.04 31.67 3.17
N GLN A 33 -5.21 31.92 3.72
CA GLN A 33 -5.53 33.19 4.34
C GLN A 33 -5.56 32.94 5.86
N PRO A 34 -4.47 33.25 6.59
CA PRO A 34 -4.33 32.88 7.99
C PRO A 34 -5.27 33.66 8.93
N ASP A 35 -5.96 34.70 8.44
CA ASP A 35 -6.88 35.52 9.20
C ASP A 35 -7.81 36.39 8.31
N SER A 36 -8.69 37.18 8.92
CA SER A 36 -9.59 38.13 8.24
C SER A 36 -8.88 39.33 7.58
N THR A 37 -7.54 39.35 7.56
CA THR A 37 -6.71 40.52 7.21
C THR A 37 -6.18 40.48 5.76
N SER A 38 -6.74 39.61 4.90
CA SER A 38 -6.50 39.56 3.44
C SER A 38 -5.04 39.36 3.00
N THR A 39 -4.14 38.90 3.87
CA THR A 39 -2.75 38.60 3.45
C THR A 39 -2.70 37.21 2.84
N ILE A 40 -2.46 37.16 1.52
CA ILE A 40 -2.38 35.92 0.74
C ILE A 40 -0.95 35.37 0.83
N TYR A 41 -0.77 34.19 1.42
CA TYR A 41 0.51 33.46 1.35
C TYR A 41 0.41 32.33 0.32
N GLY A 42 1.29 32.34 -0.69
CA GLY A 42 1.43 31.23 -1.64
C GLY A 42 2.27 30.10 -1.04
N TYR A 43 1.79 28.85 -1.13
CA TYR A 43 2.55 27.67 -0.71
C TYR A 43 2.50 26.54 -1.75
N THR A 44 3.58 25.76 -1.81
CA THR A 44 3.63 24.46 -2.48
C THR A 44 3.86 23.37 -1.44
N ARG A 45 3.02 22.33 -1.44
CA ARG A 45 3.21 21.15 -0.60
C ARG A 45 3.28 19.90 -1.47
N VAL A 46 4.29 19.08 -1.23
CA VAL A 46 4.44 17.76 -1.83
C VAL A 46 3.84 16.77 -0.86
N PHE A 47 2.78 16.07 -1.27
CA PHE A 47 2.21 14.99 -0.49
C PHE A 47 2.65 13.66 -1.09
N ALA A 48 3.31 12.84 -0.26
CA ALA A 48 3.50 11.45 -0.61
C ALA A 48 2.13 10.77 -0.65
N LYS A 49 1.88 9.94 -1.66
CA LYS A 49 0.71 9.07 -1.69
C LYS A 49 0.70 8.26 -0.39
N GLN A 50 -0.32 8.44 0.45
CA GLN A 50 -0.56 7.49 1.52
C GLN A 50 -0.97 6.19 0.85
N THR A 51 -0.03 5.26 0.71
CA THR A 51 -0.35 3.90 0.36
C THR A 51 -1.14 3.35 1.53
N LEU A 52 -2.47 3.44 1.43
CA LEU A 52 -3.35 2.61 2.22
C LEU A 52 -2.81 1.19 2.05
N GLN A 53 -2.41 0.56 3.16
CA GLN A 53 -2.02 -0.85 3.15
C GLN A 53 -3.25 -1.65 2.74
N THR A 54 -3.43 -1.80 1.43
CA THR A 54 -4.47 -2.65 0.88
C THR A 54 -4.04 -4.07 1.20
N THR A 55 -4.83 -4.74 2.01
CA THR A 55 -4.61 -6.15 2.28
C THR A 55 -4.73 -6.92 0.96
N ILE A 56 -3.64 -7.56 0.56
CA ILE A 56 -3.60 -8.40 -0.64
C ILE A 56 -4.25 -9.73 -0.30
N TYR A 57 -5.02 -10.29 -1.24
CA TYR A 57 -5.63 -11.60 -1.06
C TYR A 57 -5.54 -12.43 -2.33
N THR A 58 -5.66 -13.75 -2.18
CA THR A 58 -5.61 -14.69 -3.30
C THR A 58 -6.97 -14.79 -3.97
N VAL A 59 -7.05 -14.69 -5.29
CA VAL A 59 -8.31 -14.78 -6.05
C VAL A 59 -8.62 -16.19 -6.59
N LYS A 60 -7.61 -17.07 -6.61
CA LYS A 60 -7.71 -18.47 -6.99
C LYS A 60 -6.57 -19.27 -6.37
N GLU A 61 -6.63 -20.59 -6.44
CA GLU A 61 -5.48 -21.44 -6.13
C GLU A 61 -4.38 -21.32 -7.19
N GLY A 62 -3.13 -21.57 -6.80
CA GLY A 62 -2.01 -21.56 -7.74
C GLY A 62 -0.63 -21.36 -7.11
N SER A 63 0.32 -21.01 -7.97
CA SER A 63 1.70 -20.72 -7.55
C SER A 63 1.80 -19.36 -6.87
N TRP A 64 2.60 -19.26 -5.81
CA TRP A 64 2.98 -18.00 -5.17
C TRP A 64 3.53 -16.97 -6.15
N THR A 65 4.24 -17.45 -7.18
CA THR A 65 4.91 -16.62 -8.17
C THR A 65 4.04 -16.22 -9.36
N ASP A 66 2.79 -16.65 -9.42
CA ASP A 66 1.84 -16.26 -10.49
C ASP A 66 1.12 -14.97 -10.10
N PRO A 67 1.34 -13.84 -10.81
CA PRO A 67 0.63 -12.59 -10.52
C PRO A 67 -0.89 -12.70 -10.64
N ALA A 68 -1.41 -13.61 -11.47
CA ALA A 68 -2.85 -13.80 -11.65
C ALA A 68 -3.55 -14.44 -10.45
N VAL A 69 -2.79 -14.94 -9.47
CA VAL A 69 -3.31 -15.48 -8.20
C VAL A 69 -3.59 -14.38 -7.19
N TRP A 70 -3.00 -13.19 -7.34
CA TRP A 70 -3.07 -12.10 -6.38
C TRP A 70 -4.06 -11.02 -6.83
N SER A 71 -4.82 -10.46 -5.87
CA SER A 71 -5.84 -9.44 -6.15
C SER A 71 -5.31 -8.15 -6.78
N THR A 72 -4.02 -7.86 -6.60
CA THR A 72 -3.32 -6.71 -7.18
C THR A 72 -2.76 -7.00 -8.57
N GLY A 73 -2.80 -8.24 -9.05
CA GLY A 73 -2.10 -8.66 -10.27
C GLY A 73 -0.58 -8.61 -10.13
N GLN A 74 -0.05 -8.58 -8.91
CA GLN A 74 1.38 -8.50 -8.58
C GLN A 74 1.70 -9.36 -7.36
N LEU A 75 2.95 -9.81 -7.25
CA LEU A 75 3.39 -10.60 -6.09
C LEU A 75 3.44 -9.72 -4.82
N PRO A 76 3.02 -10.25 -3.66
CA PRO A 76 3.20 -9.56 -2.39
C PRO A 76 4.68 -9.29 -2.08
N SER A 77 4.93 -8.13 -1.49
CA SER A 77 6.23 -7.70 -0.99
C SER A 77 6.27 -7.70 0.54
N SER A 78 7.46 -7.47 1.12
CA SER A 78 7.66 -7.38 2.57
C SER A 78 6.83 -6.30 3.27
N ALA A 79 6.27 -5.35 2.53
CA ALA A 79 5.40 -4.30 3.08
C ALA A 79 3.92 -4.71 3.16
N ASP A 80 3.54 -5.82 2.52
CA ASP A 80 2.14 -6.13 2.24
C ASP A 80 1.56 -7.12 3.26
N PRO A 81 0.41 -6.79 3.90
CA PRO A 81 -0.39 -7.78 4.60
C PRO A 81 -1.14 -8.66 3.60
N VAL A 82 -1.10 -9.98 3.79
CA VAL A 82 -1.68 -10.99 2.89
C VAL A 82 -2.73 -11.83 3.62
N VAL A 83 -3.87 -12.04 2.96
CA VAL A 83 -4.91 -13.01 3.36
C VAL A 83 -4.97 -14.13 2.32
N LEU A 84 -4.66 -15.35 2.74
CA LEU A 84 -4.85 -16.52 1.90
C LEU A 84 -6.29 -17.01 2.02
N GLN A 85 -6.98 -16.94 0.89
CA GLN A 85 -8.34 -17.47 0.72
C GLN A 85 -8.35 -18.82 0.00
N HIS A 86 -7.25 -19.14 -0.69
CA HIS A 86 -7.10 -20.35 -1.49
C HIS A 86 -5.80 -21.06 -1.12
N ALA A 87 -5.62 -22.26 -1.70
CA ALA A 87 -4.39 -23.02 -1.59
C ALA A 87 -3.29 -22.40 -2.46
N ILE A 88 -2.16 -22.03 -1.85
CA ILE A 88 -1.02 -21.46 -2.55
C ILE A 88 0.20 -22.34 -2.42
N THR A 89 0.80 -22.70 -3.55
CA THR A 89 2.03 -23.46 -3.61
C THR A 89 3.22 -22.52 -3.70
N ILE A 90 4.17 -22.62 -2.77
CA ILE A 90 5.47 -21.95 -2.86
C ILE A 90 6.41 -22.87 -3.64
N PRO A 91 6.87 -22.48 -4.84
CA PRO A 91 7.77 -23.32 -5.62
C PRO A 91 9.11 -23.55 -4.92
N ALA A 92 9.79 -24.63 -5.31
CA ALA A 92 11.16 -24.91 -4.87
C ALA A 92 12.08 -23.70 -5.08
N GLY A 93 12.97 -23.46 -4.13
CA GLY A 93 13.94 -22.36 -4.14
C GLY A 93 13.34 -20.97 -3.94
N THR A 94 12.02 -20.86 -3.75
CA THR A 94 11.34 -19.57 -3.63
C THR A 94 11.20 -19.16 -2.16
N THR A 95 11.51 -17.89 -1.87
CA THR A 95 11.19 -17.26 -0.58
C THR A 95 10.14 -16.16 -0.81
N GLY A 96 8.92 -16.37 -0.32
CA GLY A 96 7.90 -15.31 -0.27
C GLY A 96 8.12 -14.40 0.92
N ASN A 97 8.06 -13.08 0.73
CA ASN A 97 8.23 -12.08 1.78
C ASN A 97 6.94 -11.26 1.91
N LEU A 98 6.47 -11.06 3.14
CA LEU A 98 5.24 -10.33 3.42
C LEU A 98 5.25 -9.73 4.83
N ALA A 99 4.45 -8.70 5.06
CA ALA A 99 4.37 -8.04 6.36
C ALA A 99 3.59 -8.87 7.39
N LYS A 100 2.45 -9.43 6.98
CA LYS A 100 1.56 -10.23 7.83
C LYS A 100 0.84 -11.29 7.00
N LEU A 101 0.73 -12.52 7.51
CA LEU A 101 -0.03 -13.60 6.86
C LEU A 101 -1.27 -13.96 7.68
N THR A 102 -2.43 -14.02 7.04
CA THR A 102 -3.70 -14.46 7.63
C THR A 102 -4.33 -15.52 6.74
N TYR A 103 -5.02 -16.49 7.34
CA TYR A 103 -5.70 -17.57 6.63
C TYR A 103 -7.22 -17.45 6.84
N THR A 104 -8.00 -17.69 5.79
CA THR A 104 -9.43 -18.02 5.92
C THR A 104 -9.63 -19.54 5.97
N LEU A 105 -10.88 -20.01 6.02
CA LEU A 105 -11.21 -21.43 6.16
C LEU A 105 -10.56 -22.32 5.07
N ASP A 106 -10.49 -21.84 3.83
CA ASP A 106 -9.94 -22.59 2.69
C ASP A 106 -8.47 -22.25 2.36
N GLY A 107 -7.92 -21.26 3.07
CA GLY A 107 -6.56 -20.77 2.89
C GLY A 107 -5.53 -21.76 3.44
N ARG A 108 -4.55 -22.13 2.61
CA ARG A 108 -3.38 -22.91 3.06
C ARG A 108 -2.15 -22.62 2.23
N VAL A 109 -0.98 -22.84 2.83
CA VAL A 109 0.31 -22.81 2.13
C VAL A 109 0.77 -24.25 1.90
N ILE A 110 1.21 -24.54 0.67
CA ILE A 110 1.83 -25.80 0.27
C ILE A 110 3.28 -25.48 -0.09
N PHE A 111 4.24 -26.12 0.56
CA PHE A 111 5.66 -25.96 0.21
C PHE A 111 6.04 -27.00 -0.85
N GLY A 112 6.56 -26.54 -1.99
CA GLY A 112 6.93 -27.42 -3.10
C GLY A 112 8.08 -28.37 -2.77
N ASP A 113 8.97 -27.97 -1.85
CA ASP A 113 10.05 -28.80 -1.30
C ASP A 113 10.58 -28.19 0.03
N THR A 114 11.70 -28.70 0.53
CA THR A 114 12.37 -28.19 1.75
C THR A 114 13.10 -26.85 1.56
N SER A 115 13.27 -26.38 0.33
CA SER A 115 13.93 -25.12 0.01
C SER A 115 12.94 -23.94 -0.09
N ALA A 116 11.65 -24.23 -0.27
CA ALA A 116 10.57 -23.25 -0.26
C ALA A 116 10.34 -22.62 1.13
N ARG A 117 10.16 -21.29 1.19
CA ARG A 117 10.03 -20.55 2.46
C ARG A 117 9.04 -19.39 2.36
N ILE A 118 8.40 -19.07 3.49
CA ILE A 118 7.68 -17.80 3.70
C ILE A 118 8.35 -17.06 4.86
N ARG A 119 8.60 -15.76 4.68
CA ARG A 119 9.09 -14.84 5.73
C ARG A 119 8.02 -13.81 6.02
N VAL A 120 7.59 -13.75 7.28
CA VAL A 120 6.57 -12.84 7.78
C VAL A 120 7.21 -11.80 8.69
N GLY A 121 6.81 -10.53 8.57
CA GLY A 121 7.33 -9.45 9.40
C GLY A 121 8.78 -9.06 9.10
N PHE A 122 9.27 -9.39 7.90
CA PHE A 122 10.60 -8.99 7.46
C PHE A 122 10.57 -7.55 6.97
N THR A 123 11.46 -6.70 7.48
CA THR A 123 11.75 -5.38 6.90
C THR A 123 13.11 -5.47 6.24
N ALA A 124 13.19 -5.32 4.92
CA ALA A 124 14.48 -5.17 4.24
C ALA A 124 15.12 -3.87 4.77
N LYS A 125 16.32 -3.98 5.34
CA LYS A 125 17.14 -2.82 5.71
C LYS A 125 17.69 -2.13 4.47
#